data_AF-A0A0F9TFW2-F1
#
_entry.id   AF-A0A0F9TFW2-F1
#
_cell.length_a   1.000
_cell.length_b   1.000
_cell.length_c   1.000
_cell.angle_alpha   90.00
_cell.angle_beta   90.00
_cell.angle_gamma   90.00
#
_symmetry.space_group_name_H-M   'P 1'
#
loop_
_entity.id
_entity.type
_entity.pdbx_description
1 polymer ?
#
loop_
_entity_poly.entity_id
_entity_poly.type
_entity_poly.pdbx_seq_one_letter_code
_entity_poly.pdbx_strand_id
1 'polypeptide(L)'
;MPRRSLEERLESELARRQKADAKVRALKTRQAKVELQRQKRREALIGQLVLARSAENGRGAKNLRSWLARELDRYLTRDTDRVLMAEFLPPVSAPPAADIAGAATKPTGR
;
A
#
# COMPACT_ATOMS: atom_id res chain seq x y z
N MET A 1 12.97 -10.60 60.88
CA MET A 1 13.18 -10.16 59.48
C MET A 1 12.21 -9.02 59.18
N PRO A 2 12.67 -7.78 58.97
CA PRO A 2 11.76 -6.63 58.85
C PRO A 2 11.06 -6.64 57.48
N ARG A 3 9.72 -6.55 57.47
CA ARG A 3 8.87 -6.55 56.26
C ARG A 3 9.30 -5.53 55.18
N ARG A 4 9.86 -4.38 55.60
CA ARG A 4 10.38 -3.34 54.69
C ARG A 4 11.44 -3.84 53.70
N SER A 5 12.30 -4.79 54.11
CA SER A 5 13.33 -5.30 53.18
C SER A 5 12.77 -6.27 52.13
N LEU A 6 11.56 -6.81 52.34
CA LEU A 6 10.85 -7.62 51.34
C LEU A 6 10.13 -6.73 50.32
N GLU A 7 9.54 -5.62 50.78
CA GLU A 7 8.90 -4.61 49.92
C GLU A 7 9.92 -3.95 48.99
N GLU A 8 11.06 -3.50 49.53
CA GLU A 8 12.16 -2.93 48.73
C GLU A 8 12.69 -3.91 47.67
N ARG A 9 12.79 -5.21 48.01
CA ARG A 9 13.18 -6.25 47.05
C ARG A 9 12.15 -6.39 45.94
N LEU A 10 10.85 -6.40 46.27
CA LEU A 10 9.78 -6.48 45.27
C LEU A 10 9.81 -5.28 44.32
N GLU A 11 9.95 -4.07 44.85
CA GLU A 11 10.06 -2.85 44.04
C GLU A 11 11.28 -2.90 43.10
N SER A 12 12.42 -3.37 43.60
CA SER A 12 13.64 -3.50 42.79
C SER A 12 13.44 -4.48 41.62
N GLU A 13 12.74 -5.59 41.85
CA GLU A 13 12.45 -6.60 40.84
C GLU A 13 11.40 -6.12 39.83
N LEU A 14 10.36 -5.43 40.29
CA LEU A 14 9.38 -4.78 39.41
C LEU A 14 10.04 -3.74 38.51
N ALA A 15 10.91 -2.89 39.07
CA ALA A 15 11.66 -1.90 38.30
C ALA A 15 12.61 -2.56 37.27
N ARG A 16 13.26 -3.68 37.63
CA ARG A 16 14.08 -4.46 36.69
C ARG A 16 13.25 -5.04 35.55
N ARG A 17 12.09 -5.63 35.85
CA ARG A 17 11.17 -6.18 34.84
C ARG A 17 10.68 -5.09 33.88
N GLN A 18 10.23 -3.95 34.40
CA GLN A 18 9.80 -2.82 33.58
C GLN A 18 10.90 -2.32 32.65
N LYS A 19 12.15 -2.22 33.14
CA LYS A 19 13.30 -1.86 32.31
C LYS A 19 13.59 -2.91 31.23
N ALA A 20 13.46 -4.19 31.52
CA ALA A 20 13.63 -5.26 30.55
C ALA A 20 12.53 -5.22 29.47
N ASP A 21 11.28 -5.06 29.87
CA ASP A 21 10.13 -4.96 28.96
C ASP A 21 10.25 -3.76 28.03
N ALA A 22 10.69 -2.61 28.56
CA ALA A 22 10.95 -1.42 27.76
C ALA A 22 12.01 -1.66 26.68
N LYS A 23 13.10 -2.38 27.01
CA LYS A 23 14.15 -2.75 26.05
C LYS A 23 13.62 -3.70 24.98
N VAL A 24 12.85 -4.72 25.36
CA VAL A 24 12.25 -5.67 24.41
C VAL A 24 11.30 -4.95 23.46
N ARG A 25 10.44 -4.05 23.98
CA ARG A 25 9.54 -3.23 23.15
C ARG A 25 10.33 -2.37 22.17
N ALA A 26 11.39 -1.71 22.62
CA ALA A 26 12.23 -0.88 21.75
C ALA A 26 12.91 -1.71 20.63
N LEU A 27 13.39 -2.92 20.94
CA LEU A 27 13.99 -3.82 19.96
C LEU A 27 12.94 -4.30 18.94
N LYS A 28 11.75 -4.68 19.38
CA LYS A 28 10.64 -5.09 18.48
C LYS A 28 10.24 -3.98 17.52
N THR A 29 10.12 -2.74 18.01
CA THR A 29 9.81 -1.58 17.15
C THR A 29 10.89 -1.36 16.10
N ARG A 30 12.17 -1.49 16.47
CA ARG A 30 13.28 -1.38 15.52
C ARG A 30 13.25 -2.50 14.49
N GLN A 31 12.98 -3.73 14.91
CA GLN A 31 12.86 -4.88 14.02
C GLN A 31 11.73 -4.67 13.00
N ALA A 32 10.53 -4.28 13.45
CA ALA A 32 9.40 -3.99 12.57
C ALA A 32 9.75 -2.89 11.55
N LYS A 33 10.46 -1.84 11.97
CA LYS A 33 10.93 -0.79 11.04
C LYS A 33 11.87 -1.36 9.98
N VAL A 34 12.83 -2.21 10.36
CA VAL A 34 13.76 -2.84 9.41
C VAL A 34 13.03 -3.74 8.41
N GLU A 35 12.05 -4.52 8.88
CA GLU A 35 11.23 -5.39 8.03
C GLU A 35 10.43 -4.59 7.01
N LEU A 36 9.76 -3.52 7.43
CA LEU A 36 9.04 -2.62 6.52
C LEU A 36 9.97 -1.96 5.50
N GLN A 37 11.18 -1.57 5.91
CA GLN A 37 12.17 -0.99 4.99
C GLN A 37 12.65 -2.03 3.96
N ARG A 38 12.90 -3.27 4.38
CA ARG A 38 13.25 -4.39 3.48
C ARG A 38 12.11 -4.70 2.52
N GLN A 39 10.87 -4.74 3.01
CA GLN A 39 9.69 -4.97 2.20
C GLN A 39 9.55 -3.87 1.13
N LYS A 40 9.57 -2.60 1.53
CA LYS A 40 9.50 -1.47 0.58
C LYS A 40 10.63 -1.51 -0.43
N ARG A 41 11.85 -1.85 0.00
CA ARG A 41 13.00 -1.97 -0.92
C ARG A 41 12.80 -3.12 -1.91
N ARG A 42 12.29 -4.27 -1.46
CA ARG A 42 11.99 -5.42 -2.31
C ARG A 42 10.91 -5.08 -3.35
N GLU A 43 9.82 -4.47 -2.91
CA GLU A 43 8.72 -4.03 -3.78
C GLU A 43 9.22 -3.02 -4.82
N ALA A 44 10.00 -2.02 -4.39
CA ALA A 44 10.58 -1.03 -5.29
C ALA A 44 11.51 -1.66 -6.34
N LEU A 45 12.40 -2.56 -5.95
CA LEU A 45 13.33 -3.23 -6.87
C LEU A 45 12.58 -4.10 -7.90
N ILE A 46 11.55 -4.83 -7.46
CA ILE A 46 10.71 -5.63 -8.36
C ILE A 46 9.98 -4.71 -9.34
N GLY A 47 9.38 -3.63 -8.85
CA GLY A 47 8.71 -2.64 -9.70
C GLY A 47 9.65 -2.05 -10.75
N GLN A 48 10.85 -1.62 -10.35
CA GLN A 48 11.87 -1.10 -11.24
C GLN A 48 12.30 -2.12 -12.31
N LEU A 49 12.48 -3.39 -11.93
CA LEU A 49 12.83 -4.45 -12.87
C LEU A 49 11.71 -4.71 -13.89
N VAL A 50 10.47 -4.79 -13.44
CA VAL A 50 9.30 -5.01 -14.32
C VAL A 50 9.16 -3.86 -15.30
N LEU A 51 9.29 -2.62 -14.84
CA LEU A 51 9.26 -1.43 -15.70
C LEU A 51 10.37 -1.48 -16.74
N ALA A 52 11.62 -1.72 -16.34
CA ALA A 52 12.76 -1.82 -17.25
C ALA A 52 12.54 -2.90 -18.31
N ARG A 53 12.09 -4.10 -17.90
CA ARG A 53 11.80 -5.20 -18.82
C ARG A 53 10.64 -4.89 -19.76
N SER A 54 9.64 -4.16 -19.27
CA SER A 54 8.48 -3.77 -20.08
C SER A 54 8.84 -2.71 -21.13
N ALA A 55 9.92 -1.94 -20.95
CA ALA A 55 10.38 -0.94 -21.91
C ALA A 55 11.19 -1.55 -23.08
N GLU A 56 11.64 -2.80 -22.95
CA GLU A 56 12.40 -3.48 -24.00
C GLU A 56 11.54 -3.78 -25.26
N ASN A 57 12.25 -4.05 -26.35
CA ASN A 57 11.66 -4.47 -27.61
C ASN A 57 11.72 -5.99 -27.75
N GLY A 58 10.58 -6.61 -28.08
CA GLY A 58 10.51 -8.05 -28.33
C GLY A 58 9.18 -8.66 -27.90
N ARG A 59 8.97 -9.92 -28.27
CA ARG A 59 7.75 -10.68 -27.92
C ARG A 59 7.56 -10.79 -26.40
N GLY A 60 8.64 -11.02 -25.65
CA GLY A 60 8.59 -11.11 -24.19
C GLY A 60 8.09 -9.83 -23.52
N ALA A 61 8.63 -8.67 -23.92
CA ALA A 61 8.20 -7.38 -23.38
C ALA A 61 6.74 -7.04 -23.77
N LYS A 62 6.31 -7.35 -25.00
CA LYS A 62 4.91 -7.20 -25.43
C LYS A 62 3.96 -8.07 -24.60
N ASN A 63 4.31 -9.33 -24.37
CA ASN A 63 3.51 -10.23 -23.55
C ASN A 63 3.43 -9.74 -22.09
N LEU A 64 4.56 -9.26 -21.54
CA LEU A 64 4.59 -8.70 -20.20
C LEU A 64 3.71 -7.46 -20.07
N ARG A 65 3.78 -6.50 -21.00
CA ARG A 65 2.90 -5.33 -21.01
C ARG A 65 1.42 -5.71 -21.10
N SER A 66 1.09 -6.68 -21.95
CA SER A 66 -0.29 -7.17 -22.10
C SER A 66 -0.81 -7.84 -20.84
N TRP A 67 0.04 -8.61 -20.16
CA TRP A 67 -0.28 -9.21 -18.87
C TRP A 67 -0.44 -8.14 -17.78
N LEU A 68 0.49 -7.19 -17.71
CA LEU A 68 0.51 -6.10 -16.73
C LEU A 68 -0.75 -5.23 -16.85
N ALA A 69 -1.18 -4.89 -18.07
CA ALA A 69 -2.41 -4.14 -18.33
C ALA A 69 -3.65 -4.80 -17.72
N ARG A 70 -3.77 -6.13 -17.90
CA ARG A 70 -4.90 -6.92 -17.38
C ARG A 70 -4.88 -7.04 -15.86
N GLU A 71 -3.70 -7.19 -15.27
CA GLU A 71 -3.57 -7.36 -13.83
C GLU A 71 -3.71 -6.03 -13.09
N LEU A 72 -3.10 -4.94 -13.62
CA LEU A 72 -3.22 -3.60 -13.06
C LEU A 72 -4.66 -3.10 -13.08
N ASP A 73 -5.44 -3.35 -14.14
CA ASP A 73 -6.84 -2.92 -14.16
C ASP A 73 -7.69 -3.57 -13.05
N ARG A 74 -7.34 -4.80 -12.65
CA ARG A 74 -7.98 -5.52 -11.53
C ARG A 74 -7.43 -5.09 -10.17
N TYR A 75 -6.15 -4.75 -10.09
CA TYR A 75 -5.47 -4.44 -8.84
C TYR A 75 -5.67 -2.98 -8.40
N LEU A 76 -5.72 -2.04 -9.34
CA LEU A 76 -5.82 -0.62 -9.05
C LEU A 76 -7.25 -0.26 -8.68
N THR A 77 -7.44 0.09 -7.40
CA THR A 77 -8.75 0.49 -6.85
C THR A 77 -8.93 2.00 -6.77
N ARG A 78 -7.83 2.77 -6.83
CA ARG A 78 -7.84 4.24 -6.69
C ARG A 78 -7.62 4.93 -8.03
N ASP A 79 -8.40 5.97 -8.31
CA ASP A 79 -8.27 6.73 -9.55
C ASP A 79 -6.90 7.40 -9.71
N THR A 80 -6.31 7.89 -8.61
CA THR A 80 -4.96 8.46 -8.62
C THR A 80 -3.92 7.46 -9.12
N ASP A 81 -4.00 6.21 -8.67
CA ASP A 81 -3.05 5.17 -9.08
C ASP A 81 -3.30 4.74 -10.54
N ARG A 82 -4.56 4.76 -11.00
CA ARG A 82 -4.92 4.54 -12.42
C ARG A 82 -4.31 5.60 -13.33
N VAL A 83 -4.32 6.87 -12.93
CA VAL A 83 -3.68 7.96 -13.69
C VAL A 83 -2.17 7.76 -13.78
N LEU A 84 -1.51 7.35 -12.68
CA LEU A 84 -0.07 7.10 -12.67
C LEU A 84 0.35 5.94 -13.59
N MET A 85 -0.55 4.98 -13.85
CA MET A 85 -0.27 3.81 -14.68
C MET A 85 -0.99 3.82 -16.03
N ALA A 86 -1.47 4.99 -16.47
CA ALA A 86 -2.25 5.15 -17.70
C ALA A 86 -1.49 4.66 -18.96
N GLU A 87 -0.16 4.69 -18.96
CA GLU A 87 0.66 4.19 -20.07
C GLU A 87 0.55 2.66 -20.27
N PHE A 88 0.15 1.92 -19.24
CA PHE A 88 0.00 0.47 -19.27
C PHE A 88 -1.45 0.01 -19.37
N LEU A 89 -2.42 0.85 -18.99
CA LEU A 89 -3.82 0.51 -19.03
C LEU A 89 -4.35 0.62 -20.47
N PRO A 90 -5.26 -0.26 -20.90
CA PRO A 90 -6.01 -0.02 -22.12
C PRO A 90 -6.74 1.33 -21.98
N PRO A 91 -6.95 2.07 -23.09
CA PRO A 91 -7.72 3.31 -23.03
C PRO A 91 -9.05 2.99 -22.35
N VAL A 92 -9.29 3.62 -21.21
CA VAL A 92 -10.57 3.54 -20.52
C VAL A 92 -11.61 3.98 -21.55
N SER A 93 -12.44 3.03 -21.98
CA SER A 93 -13.73 3.38 -22.55
C SER A 93 -14.41 4.18 -21.45
N ALA A 94 -14.49 5.49 -21.63
CA ALA A 94 -15.30 6.33 -20.77
C ALA A 94 -16.66 5.64 -20.58
N PRO A 95 -17.21 5.58 -19.36
CA PRO A 95 -18.57 5.08 -19.18
C PRO A 95 -19.48 5.89 -20.13
N PRO A 96 -20.46 5.25 -20.80
CA PRO A 96 -21.42 6.01 -21.59
C PRO A 96 -22.04 7.05 -20.66
N ALA A 97 -22.01 8.31 -21.09
CA ALA A 97 -22.68 9.41 -20.43
C ALA A 97 -24.18 9.11 -20.41
N ALA A 98 -24.63 8.32 -19.43
CA ALA A 98 -26.03 8.08 -19.16
C ALA A 98 -26.58 9.33 -18.45
N ASP A 99 -27.45 10.02 -19.18
CA ASP A 99 -28.59 10.76 -18.66
C ASP A 99 -28.32 11.82 -17.58
N ILE A 100 -27.80 12.97 -18.01
CA ILE A 100 -28.17 14.27 -17.44
C ILE A 100 -29.10 15.06 -18.38
N ALA A 101 -29.79 14.38 -19.31
CA ALA A 101 -30.83 14.96 -20.14
C ALA A 101 -32.23 14.61 -19.60
N GLY A 102 -32.53 15.10 -18.40
CA GLY A 102 -33.84 14.92 -17.78
C GLY A 102 -34.18 16.05 -16.83
N ALA A 103 -34.54 17.22 -17.35
CA ALA A 103 -35.56 18.14 -16.80
C ALA A 103 -35.44 19.55 -17.41
N ALA A 104 -36.15 19.80 -18.51
CA ALA A 104 -36.59 21.15 -18.89
C ALA A 104 -37.93 21.06 -19.63
N THR A 105 -38.98 21.01 -18.82
CA THR A 105 -40.32 21.61 -18.96
C THR A 105 -40.78 22.10 -20.35
N LYS A 106 -41.95 21.55 -20.77
CA LYS A 106 -42.87 22.07 -21.81
C LYS A 106 -43.00 23.61 -21.81
N PRO A 107 -43.33 24.16 -23.00
CA PRO A 107 -44.46 25.09 -23.06
C PRO A 107 -45.49 24.68 -24.12
N THR A 108 -46.74 24.72 -23.69
CA THR A 108 -47.98 24.62 -24.47
C THR A 108 -48.19 25.90 -25.29
N GLY A 109 -48.62 25.78 -26.56
CA GLY A 109 -49.29 26.86 -27.27
C GLY A 109 -49.11 26.87 -28.79
N ARG A 110 -50.10 26.37 -29.55
CA ARG A 110 -51.12 27.17 -30.25
C ARG A 110 -52.03 26.26 -31.07
#